data_AF-A0A969VWF4-F1
#
_entry.id   AF-A0A969VWF4-F1
#
_cell.length_a   1.000
_cell.length_b   1.000
_cell.length_c   1.000
_cell.angle_alpha   90.00
_cell.angle_beta   90.00
_cell.angle_gamma   90.00
#
_symmetry.space_group_name_H-M   'P 1'
#
loop_
_entity.id
_entity.type
_entity.pdbx_description
1 polymer ?
#
loop_
_entity_poly.entity_id
_entity_poly.type
_entity_poly.pdbx_seq_one_letter_code
_entity_poly.pdbx_strand_id
1 'polypeptide(L)'
;MGQCVGLSLNSGFGGYDGNLREPILITPRWLGIRDSGSSYCGGAHPNHYVTLAVYDRISGAEADPAAWFKQGALTFYDFEAELDPKPAKRPIAGLSEPLAKVLLAQWPVRDAADECGVSEMIGSTSWVIGLTREGPVFVPQFPHVMFACTEEVVLPWKAVRPFLSDEGRAVRDSLR
;
A
#
# COMPACT_ATOMS: atom_id res chain seq x y z
N MET A 1 17.32 -4.50 10.98
CA MET A 1 16.61 -4.58 12.28
C MET A 1 17.59 -4.50 13.46
N GLY A 2 18.50 -5.47 13.67
CA GLY A 2 19.44 -5.45 14.82
C GLY A 2 20.40 -4.25 14.91
N GLN A 3 20.74 -3.62 13.77
CA GLN A 3 21.56 -2.40 13.74
C GLN A 3 20.86 -1.18 14.36
N CYS A 4 19.52 -1.12 14.32
CA CYS A 4 18.75 0.04 14.75
C CYS A 4 18.74 0.17 16.29
N VAL A 5 18.41 -0.93 16.97
CA VAL A 5 18.48 -1.03 18.44
C VAL A 5 19.93 -0.96 18.93
N GLY A 6 20.89 -1.46 18.14
CA GLY A 6 22.32 -1.33 18.47
C GLY A 6 22.82 0.12 18.49
N LEU A 7 22.32 0.96 17.58
CA LEU A 7 22.70 2.37 17.49
C LEU A 7 22.12 3.22 18.63
N SER A 8 20.89 2.94 19.06
CA SER A 8 20.26 3.65 20.19
C SER A 8 20.95 3.33 21.53
N LEU A 9 21.37 2.08 21.73
CA LEU A 9 22.12 1.66 22.92
C LEU A 9 23.46 2.41 23.07
N ASN A 10 24.17 2.66 21.96
CA ASN A 10 25.46 3.35 21.99
C ASN A 10 25.34 4.86 22.28
N SER A 11 24.16 5.44 22.05
CA SER A 11 23.89 6.88 22.22
C SER A 11 23.08 7.20 23.49
N GLY A 12 22.67 6.20 24.26
CA GLY A 12 22.02 6.37 25.57
C GLY A 12 20.54 6.81 25.51
N PHE A 13 19.91 6.76 24.34
CA PHE A 13 18.50 7.08 24.16
C PHE A 13 17.65 5.81 24.10
N GLY A 14 16.43 5.89 24.64
CA GLY A 14 15.43 4.82 24.49
C GLY A 14 15.03 4.69 23.03
N GLY A 15 15.16 3.47 22.49
CA GLY A 15 14.65 3.10 21.17
C GLY A 15 13.57 2.04 21.28
N TYR A 16 12.82 1.83 20.19
CA TYR A 16 11.87 0.73 20.09
C TYR A 16 11.80 0.20 18.66
N ASP A 17 11.34 -1.04 18.53
CA ASP A 17 11.00 -1.70 17.28
C ASP A 17 9.75 -2.52 17.52
N GLY A 18 8.77 -2.40 16.63
CA GLY A 18 7.50 -3.08 16.73
C GLY A 18 6.94 -3.36 15.36
N ASN A 19 6.57 -4.60 15.12
CA ASN A 19 5.96 -5.06 13.87
C ASN A 19 4.71 -5.88 14.17
N LEU A 20 3.68 -5.70 13.34
CA LEU A 20 2.44 -6.45 13.38
C LEU A 20 2.14 -6.97 11.98
N ARG A 21 1.96 -8.29 11.88
CA ARG A 21 1.50 -8.93 10.64
C ARG A 21 0.20 -9.66 10.91
N GLU A 22 -0.84 -9.28 10.19
CA GLU A 22 -2.19 -9.78 10.44
C GLU A 22 -2.98 -9.99 9.14
N PRO A 23 -3.91 -10.96 9.12
CA PRO A 23 -4.78 -11.15 7.98
C PRO A 23 -5.86 -10.05 7.93
N ILE A 24 -5.99 -9.39 6.78
CA ILE A 24 -7.07 -8.42 6.49
C ILE A 24 -8.16 -9.02 5.59
N LEU A 25 -7.91 -10.19 5.02
CA LEU A 25 -8.89 -10.98 4.28
C LEU A 25 -8.56 -12.46 4.38
N ILE A 26 -9.57 -13.27 4.71
CA ILE A 26 -9.50 -14.73 4.58
C ILE A 26 -10.76 -15.20 3.85
N THR A 27 -10.60 -15.76 2.66
CA THR A 27 -11.63 -16.51 1.92
C THR A 27 -11.06 -17.86 1.49
N PRO A 28 -11.86 -18.81 0.99
CA PRO A 28 -11.31 -20.08 0.48
C PRO A 28 -10.19 -19.90 -0.54
N ARG A 29 -10.26 -18.86 -1.38
CA ARG A 29 -9.26 -18.58 -2.42
C ARG A 29 -8.23 -17.52 -2.05
N TRP A 30 -8.56 -16.53 -1.22
CA TRP A 30 -7.69 -15.37 -1.02
C TRP A 30 -7.26 -15.20 0.43
N LEU A 31 -5.98 -14.87 0.62
CA LEU A 31 -5.42 -14.39 1.88
C LEU A 31 -4.82 -12.99 1.64
N GLY A 32 -5.42 -11.97 2.22
CA GLY A 32 -4.85 -10.63 2.29
C GLY A 32 -4.12 -10.45 3.62
N ILE A 33 -2.89 -9.94 3.58
CA ILE A 33 -2.05 -9.70 4.77
C ILE A 33 -1.70 -8.22 4.82
N ARG A 34 -1.84 -7.62 6.01
CA ARG A 34 -1.25 -6.34 6.36
C ARG A 34 0.01 -6.58 7.19
N ASP A 35 1.10 -5.92 6.82
CA ASP A 35 2.31 -5.83 7.62
C ASP A 35 2.58 -4.35 7.90
N SER A 36 2.53 -3.99 9.17
CA SER A 36 2.77 -2.65 9.64
C SER A 36 3.80 -2.65 10.76
N GLY A 37 4.50 -1.54 10.91
CA GLY A 37 5.46 -1.43 11.99
C GLY A 37 5.92 -0.01 12.23
N SER A 38 6.58 0.14 13.36
CA SER A 38 7.25 1.36 13.75
C SER A 38 8.58 1.03 14.41
N SER A 39 9.61 1.81 14.10
CA SER A 39 10.88 1.76 14.80
C SER A 39 11.37 3.17 15.12
N TYR A 40 11.99 3.33 16.28
CA TYR A 40 12.67 4.56 16.68
C TYR A 40 14.06 4.22 17.20
N CYS A 41 15.07 4.83 16.58
CA CYS A 41 16.48 4.55 16.87
C CYS A 41 17.27 5.84 17.11
N GLY A 42 16.58 6.88 17.61
CA GLY A 42 17.09 8.25 17.68
C GLY A 42 16.67 9.10 16.47
N GLY A 43 16.84 10.42 16.58
CA GLY A 43 16.48 11.39 15.53
C GLY A 43 15.15 12.11 15.78
N ALA A 44 14.70 12.86 14.78
CA ALA A 44 13.55 13.77 14.89
C ALA A 44 12.18 13.07 14.92
N HIS A 45 12.07 11.89 14.31
CA HIS A 45 10.82 11.14 14.23
C HIS A 45 11.06 9.63 14.14
N PRO A 46 10.06 8.79 14.46
CA PRO A 46 10.10 7.36 14.17
C PRO A 46 10.03 7.06 12.67
N ASN A 47 10.43 5.85 12.31
CA ASN A 47 10.14 5.25 11.01
C ASN A 47 8.87 4.43 11.13
N HIS A 48 7.98 4.57 10.17
CA HIS A 48 6.75 3.80 10.09
C HIS A 48 6.68 3.13 8.72
N TYR A 49 6.02 1.98 8.64
CA TYR A 49 5.70 1.35 7.37
C TYR A 49 4.33 0.67 7.43
N VAL A 50 3.66 0.63 6.29
CA VAL A 50 2.50 -0.22 6.05
C VAL A 50 2.65 -0.81 4.65
N THR A 51 2.63 -2.13 4.56
CA THR A 51 2.68 -2.87 3.29
C THR A 51 1.58 -3.93 3.28
N LEU A 52 1.17 -4.31 2.08
CA LEU A 52 0.11 -5.27 1.86
C LEU A 52 0.59 -6.36 0.92
N ALA A 53 0.17 -7.59 1.19
CA ALA A 53 0.39 -8.73 0.31
C ALA A 53 -0.91 -9.51 0.12
N VAL A 54 -1.07 -10.11 -1.06
CA VAL A 54 -2.23 -10.94 -1.38
C VAL A 54 -1.76 -12.27 -1.95
N TYR A 55 -2.31 -13.36 -1.44
CA TYR A 55 -1.96 -14.71 -1.86
C TYR A 55 -3.20 -15.45 -2.39
N ASP A 56 -3.05 -16.12 -3.53
CA ASP A 56 -4.01 -17.13 -3.98
C ASP A 56 -3.73 -18.42 -3.19
N ARG A 57 -4.67 -18.82 -2.35
CA ARG A 57 -4.58 -19.98 -1.47
C ARG A 57 -4.72 -21.32 -2.20
N ILE A 58 -5.15 -21.31 -3.46
CA ILE A 58 -5.24 -22.51 -4.29
C ILE A 58 -3.87 -22.83 -4.90
N SER A 59 -3.17 -21.81 -5.44
CA SER A 59 -1.84 -22.00 -6.04
C SER A 59 -0.69 -21.82 -5.04
N GLY A 60 -0.93 -21.12 -3.93
CA GLY A 60 0.10 -20.68 -2.98
C GLY A 60 0.92 -19.48 -3.47
N ALA A 61 0.65 -18.96 -4.67
CA ALA A 61 1.39 -17.84 -5.23
C ALA A 61 0.93 -16.49 -4.67
N GLU A 62 1.87 -15.56 -4.53
CA GLU A 62 1.55 -14.16 -4.28
C GLU A 62 0.96 -13.55 -5.56
N ALA A 63 -0.25 -12.99 -5.46
CA ALA A 63 -0.88 -12.27 -6.56
C ALA A 63 -0.28 -10.88 -6.72
N ASP A 64 -0.34 -10.32 -7.92
CA ASP A 64 -0.01 -8.91 -8.19
C ASP A 64 -1.30 -8.10 -8.37
N PRO A 65 -1.73 -7.34 -7.35
CA PRO A 65 -2.93 -6.53 -7.43
C PRO A 65 -2.90 -5.45 -8.51
N ALA A 66 -1.72 -5.06 -9.02
CA ALA A 66 -1.63 -4.11 -10.12
C ALA A 66 -2.26 -4.67 -11.42
N ALA A 67 -2.18 -5.99 -11.65
CA ALA A 67 -2.78 -6.66 -12.81
C ALA A 67 -4.32 -6.62 -12.82
N TRP A 68 -4.94 -6.32 -11.68
CA TRP A 68 -6.39 -6.22 -11.54
C TRP A 68 -6.98 -4.94 -12.14
N PHE A 69 -6.12 -4.01 -12.57
CA PHE A 69 -6.52 -2.73 -13.14
C PHE A 69 -6.22 -2.70 -14.64
N LYS A 70 -7.05 -1.98 -15.40
CA LYS A 70 -6.85 -1.76 -16.83
C LYS A 70 -5.58 -0.95 -17.07
N GLN A 71 -5.00 -1.13 -18.25
CA GLN A 71 -3.93 -0.25 -18.72
C GLN A 71 -4.35 1.23 -18.61
N GLY A 72 -3.44 2.05 -18.10
CA GLY A 72 -3.67 3.47 -17.90
C GLY A 72 -4.41 3.83 -16.61
N ALA A 73 -4.89 2.88 -15.81
CA ALA A 73 -5.46 3.17 -14.49
C ALA A 73 -4.37 3.47 -13.44
N LEU A 74 -3.21 2.82 -13.57
CA LEU A 74 -2.03 2.95 -12.73
C LEU A 74 -0.84 3.42 -13.60
N THR A 75 0.05 4.22 -13.02
CA THR A 75 1.37 4.52 -13.57
C THR A 75 2.43 3.76 -12.80
N PHE A 76 3.55 3.45 -13.44
CA PHE A 76 4.62 2.64 -12.86
C PHE A 76 5.94 3.39 -12.98
N TYR A 77 6.86 3.15 -12.07
CA TYR A 77 8.21 3.67 -12.21
C TYR A 77 8.91 2.95 -13.38
N ASP A 78 9.63 3.73 -14.17
CA ASP A 78 10.55 3.20 -15.17
C ASP A 78 11.93 3.04 -14.52
N PHE A 79 12.35 1.81 -14.28
CA PHE A 79 13.69 1.51 -13.82
C PHE A 79 14.56 1.21 -15.04
N GLU A 80 15.37 2.18 -15.46
CA GLU A 80 16.26 2.04 -16.63
C GLU A 80 17.61 1.35 -16.32
N ALA A 81 17.85 0.90 -15.09
CA ALA A 81 19.12 0.25 -14.76
C ALA A 81 19.08 -1.26 -15.07
N GLU A 82 19.79 -1.69 -16.12
CA GLU A 82 20.10 -3.11 -16.44
C GLU A 82 20.80 -3.87 -15.30
N LEU A 83 21.32 -3.16 -14.29
CA LEU A 83 22.20 -3.70 -13.25
C LEU A 83 21.48 -4.10 -11.96
N ASP A 84 20.23 -3.67 -11.74
CA ASP A 84 19.46 -4.07 -10.57
C ASP A 84 18.53 -5.25 -10.90
N PRO A 85 18.38 -6.25 -10.02
CA PRO A 85 17.41 -7.31 -10.23
C PRO A 85 16.02 -6.70 -10.35
N LYS A 86 15.41 -6.88 -11.53
CA LYS A 86 14.05 -6.39 -11.80
C LYS A 86 13.12 -6.92 -10.71
N PRO A 87 12.39 -6.04 -10.00
CA PRO A 87 11.48 -6.49 -8.96
C PRO A 87 10.42 -7.40 -9.59
N ALA A 88 10.02 -8.46 -8.87
CA ALA A 88 9.03 -9.43 -9.36
C ALA A 88 7.66 -8.79 -9.69
N LYS A 89 7.37 -7.63 -9.09
CA LYS A 89 6.20 -6.78 -9.35
C LYS A 89 6.68 -5.38 -9.69
N ARG A 90 6.04 -4.71 -10.65
CA ARG A 90 6.38 -3.34 -11.01
C ARG A 90 5.85 -2.37 -9.94
N PRO A 91 6.72 -1.56 -9.30
CA PRO A 91 6.30 -0.53 -8.37
C PRO A 91 5.35 0.49 -9.02
N ILE A 92 4.21 0.73 -8.36
CA ILE A 92 3.21 1.71 -8.79
C ILE A 92 3.74 3.11 -8.44
N ALA A 93 3.85 3.99 -9.43
CA ALA A 93 4.30 5.37 -9.27
C ALA A 93 3.15 6.37 -9.08
N GLY A 94 1.92 5.96 -9.34
CA GLY A 94 0.78 6.86 -9.30
C GLY A 94 -0.50 6.25 -9.85
N LEU A 95 -1.55 7.07 -9.84
CA LEU A 95 -2.90 6.72 -10.26
C LEU A 95 -3.31 7.64 -11.40
N SER A 96 -4.14 7.13 -12.31
CA SER A 96 -4.83 8.00 -13.27
C SER A 96 -5.72 9.01 -12.55
N GLU A 97 -5.88 10.20 -13.13
CA GLU A 97 -6.72 11.26 -12.55
C GLU A 97 -8.15 10.77 -12.19
N PRO A 98 -8.85 9.98 -13.03
CA PRO A 98 -10.16 9.47 -12.67
C PRO A 98 -10.15 8.51 -11.47
N LEU A 99 -9.12 7.65 -11.35
CA LEU A 99 -9.00 6.72 -10.22
C LEU A 99 -8.62 7.48 -8.94
N ALA A 100 -7.68 8.43 -9.04
CA ALA A 100 -7.29 9.31 -7.95
C ALA A 100 -8.48 10.09 -7.38
N LYS A 101 -9.37 10.61 -8.24
CA LYS A 101 -10.60 11.29 -7.82
C LYS A 101 -11.56 10.39 -7.06
N VAL A 102 -11.73 9.14 -7.50
CA VAL A 102 -12.55 8.15 -6.79
C VAL A 102 -11.94 7.80 -5.44
N LEU A 103 -10.61 7.71 -5.36
CA LEU A 103 -9.90 7.44 -4.13
C LEU A 103 -10.01 8.60 -3.13
N LEU A 104 -9.81 9.83 -3.59
CA LEU A 104 -9.95 11.03 -2.75
C LEU A 104 -11.36 11.16 -2.17
N ALA A 105 -12.39 10.79 -2.95
CA ALA A 105 -13.78 10.79 -2.48
C ALA A 105 -14.06 9.75 -1.39
N GLN A 106 -13.15 8.81 -1.14
CA GLN A 106 -13.21 7.83 -0.04
C GLN A 106 -12.16 8.11 1.04
N TRP A 107 -11.38 9.18 0.91
CA TRP A 107 -10.33 9.52 1.87
C TRP A 107 -10.94 9.81 3.25
N PRO A 108 -10.37 9.29 4.35
CA PRO A 108 -10.86 9.59 5.69
C PRO A 108 -10.84 11.10 5.97
N VAL A 109 -12.01 11.69 6.24
CA VAL A 109 -12.09 13.08 6.67
C VAL A 109 -11.67 13.16 8.13
N ARG A 110 -10.54 13.82 8.39
CA ARG A 110 -10.08 14.24 9.71
C ARG A 110 -9.97 15.77 9.70
N ASP A 111 -10.06 16.40 10.86
CA ASP A 111 -9.92 17.87 10.98
C ASP A 111 -8.58 18.40 10.41
N ALA A 112 -7.59 17.51 10.22
CA ALA A 112 -6.26 17.74 9.64
C ALA A 112 -6.05 17.11 8.24
N ALA A 113 -7.10 16.65 7.54
CA ALA A 113 -6.98 15.82 6.33
C ALA A 113 -6.22 16.46 5.14
N ASP A 114 -5.99 17.78 5.16
CA ASP A 114 -5.19 18.46 4.14
C ASP A 114 -3.90 19.09 4.69
N GLU A 115 -3.55 18.90 5.96
CA GLU A 115 -2.27 19.37 6.51
C GLU A 115 -1.06 18.76 5.78
N CYS A 116 -1.27 17.61 5.15
CA CYS A 116 -0.24 16.90 4.41
C CYS A 116 -0.32 17.09 2.89
N GLY A 117 -1.25 17.91 2.37
CA GLY A 117 -1.41 18.13 0.93
C GLY A 117 -1.74 16.86 0.13
N VAL A 118 -2.40 15.88 0.75
CA VAL A 118 -2.72 14.58 0.11
C VAL A 118 -3.50 14.78 -1.18
N SER A 119 -4.42 15.74 -1.20
CA SER A 119 -5.24 16.07 -2.36
C SER A 119 -4.43 16.42 -3.60
N GLU A 120 -3.26 17.02 -3.43
CA GLU A 120 -2.34 17.42 -4.51
C GLU A 120 -1.43 16.27 -4.97
N MET A 121 -1.09 15.35 -4.07
CA MET A 121 -0.09 14.28 -4.32
C MET A 121 -0.70 12.91 -4.64
N ILE A 122 -2.01 12.74 -4.47
CA ILE A 122 -2.70 11.44 -4.61
C ILE A 122 -2.50 10.78 -5.98
N GLY A 123 -2.30 11.59 -7.04
CA GLY A 123 -2.04 11.09 -8.39
C GLY A 123 -0.57 10.72 -8.64
N SER A 124 0.37 11.27 -7.87
CA SER A 124 1.83 11.25 -8.13
C SER A 124 2.66 10.63 -7.00
N THR A 125 2.00 10.07 -5.98
CA THR A 125 2.63 9.25 -4.94
C THR A 125 2.65 7.79 -5.35
N SER A 126 3.60 7.02 -4.85
CA SER A 126 3.62 5.56 -5.04
C SER A 126 2.60 4.85 -4.16
N TRP A 127 2.19 3.65 -4.58
CA TRP A 127 1.09 2.94 -3.92
C TRP A 127 1.40 1.46 -3.72
N VAL A 128 0.87 0.92 -2.63
CA VAL A 128 0.71 -0.52 -2.43
C VAL A 128 -0.78 -0.82 -2.43
N ILE A 129 -1.17 -1.89 -3.13
CA ILE A 129 -2.56 -2.32 -3.23
C ILE A 129 -2.68 -3.70 -2.58
N GLY A 130 -3.69 -3.88 -1.75
CA GLY A 130 -4.10 -5.18 -1.20
C GLY A 130 -5.56 -5.49 -1.48
N LEU A 131 -6.11 -6.45 -0.74
CA LEU A 131 -7.46 -6.96 -0.98
C LEU A 131 -8.22 -7.13 0.34
N THR A 132 -9.39 -6.52 0.43
CA THR A 132 -10.41 -6.79 1.46
C THR A 132 -11.64 -7.41 0.81
N ARG A 133 -12.65 -7.76 1.61
CA ARG A 133 -13.92 -8.29 1.09
C ARG A 133 -14.71 -7.20 0.35
N GLU A 134 -14.63 -5.96 0.81
CA GLU A 134 -15.35 -4.80 0.32
C GLU A 134 -14.74 -4.21 -0.95
N GLY A 135 -13.44 -4.41 -1.16
CA GLY A 135 -12.71 -3.83 -2.28
C GLY A 135 -11.18 -4.01 -2.23
N PRO A 136 -10.47 -3.54 -3.25
CA PRO A 136 -9.04 -3.30 -3.14
C PRO A 136 -8.78 -2.19 -2.11
N VAL A 137 -7.78 -2.39 -1.27
CA VAL A 137 -7.28 -1.39 -0.31
C VAL A 137 -6.02 -0.76 -0.87
N PHE A 138 -5.94 0.56 -0.82
CA PHE A 138 -4.83 1.37 -1.32
C PHE A 138 -4.10 2.02 -0.16
N VAL A 139 -2.77 1.95 -0.18
CA VAL A 139 -1.91 2.57 0.82
C VAL A 139 -0.87 3.41 0.10
N PRO A 140 -0.87 4.74 0.27
CA PRO A 140 0.17 5.57 -0.31
C PRO A 140 1.51 5.27 0.38
N GLN A 141 2.59 5.38 -0.38
CA GLN A 141 3.94 5.27 0.14
C GLN A 141 4.56 6.67 0.14
N PHE A 142 4.20 7.46 1.14
CA PHE A 142 4.67 8.84 1.28
C PHE A 142 6.15 8.90 1.67
N PRO A 143 6.86 9.99 1.33
CA PRO A 143 8.18 10.28 1.89
C PRO A 143 8.15 10.27 3.42
N HIS A 144 9.29 9.92 4.03
CA HIS A 144 9.41 9.75 5.49
C HIS A 144 8.84 10.91 6.32
N VAL A 145 8.95 12.15 5.84
CA VAL A 145 8.46 13.36 6.54
C VAL A 145 6.93 13.47 6.64
N MET A 146 6.18 12.80 5.75
CA MET A 146 4.70 12.81 5.74
C MET A 146 4.09 11.44 6.02
N PHE A 147 4.87 10.51 6.56
CA PHE A 147 4.41 9.15 6.80
C PHE A 147 3.22 9.10 7.77
N ALA A 148 3.14 10.06 8.71
CA ALA A 148 2.02 10.21 9.65
C ALA A 148 0.66 10.38 8.96
N CYS A 149 0.64 10.74 7.68
CA CYS A 149 -0.55 10.98 6.87
C CYS A 149 -0.98 9.75 6.06
N THR A 150 -0.27 8.64 6.20
CA THR A 150 -0.57 7.38 5.49
C THR A 150 -1.90 6.83 6.01
N GLU A 151 -2.90 6.79 5.14
CA GLU A 151 -4.20 6.20 5.42
C GLU A 151 -4.45 5.04 4.45
N GLU A 152 -5.04 3.95 4.98
CA GLU A 152 -5.52 2.84 4.15
C GLU A 152 -6.90 3.19 3.59
N VAL A 153 -7.03 3.22 2.26
CA VAL A 153 -8.30 3.56 1.61
C VAL A 153 -8.86 2.35 0.88
N VAL A 154 -9.96 1.80 1.41
CA VAL A 154 -10.70 0.73 0.74
C VAL A 154 -11.63 1.34 -0.31
N LEU A 155 -11.45 0.98 -1.58
CA LEU A 155 -12.38 1.39 -2.63
C LEU A 155 -13.48 0.35 -2.80
N PRO A 156 -14.75 0.67 -2.52
CA PRO A 156 -15.84 -0.29 -2.70
C PRO A 156 -15.84 -0.86 -4.13
N TRP A 157 -16.11 -2.16 -4.28
CA TRP A 157 -16.14 -2.82 -5.59
C TRP A 157 -16.98 -2.08 -6.66
N LYS A 158 -18.06 -1.41 -6.23
CA LYS A 158 -18.91 -0.59 -7.11
C LYS A 158 -18.16 0.63 -7.66
N ALA A 159 -17.37 1.30 -6.84
CA ALA A 159 -16.63 2.52 -7.18
C ALA A 159 -15.42 2.20 -8.07
N VAL A 160 -14.69 1.11 -7.78
CA VAL A 160 -13.50 0.73 -8.55
C VAL A 160 -13.81 0.01 -9.87
N ARG A 161 -15.04 -0.52 -10.02
CA ARG A 161 -15.48 -1.31 -11.19
C ARG A 161 -15.07 -0.74 -12.56
N PRO A 162 -15.17 0.58 -12.85
CA PRO A 162 -14.79 1.12 -14.15
C PRO A 162 -13.32 0.88 -14.52
N PHE A 163 -12.45 0.77 -13.52
CA PHE A 163 -10.99 0.66 -13.65
C PHE A 163 -10.48 -0.78 -13.68
N LEU A 164 -11.31 -1.77 -13.36
CA LEU A 164 -10.89 -3.17 -13.25
C LEU A 164 -10.60 -3.80 -14.62
N SER A 165 -9.54 -4.59 -14.72
CA SER A 165 -9.31 -5.54 -15.81
C SER A 165 -10.30 -6.72 -15.73
N ASP A 166 -10.21 -7.67 -16.67
CA ASP A 166 -10.97 -8.93 -16.56
C ASP A 166 -10.55 -9.74 -15.34
N GLU A 167 -9.25 -9.77 -15.04
CA GLU A 167 -8.72 -10.42 -13.84
C GLU A 167 -9.27 -9.77 -12.56
N GLY A 168 -9.26 -8.44 -12.48
CA GLY A 168 -9.82 -7.74 -11.32
C GLY A 168 -11.31 -7.99 -11.11
N ARG A 169 -12.08 -8.14 -12.20
CA ARG A 169 -13.48 -8.57 -12.13
C ARG A 169 -13.62 -10.00 -11.62
N ALA A 170 -12.78 -10.92 -12.09
CA ALA A 170 -12.77 -12.31 -11.65
C ALA A 170 -12.41 -12.44 -10.16
N VAL A 171 -11.44 -11.65 -9.68
CA VAL A 171 -11.09 -11.57 -8.25
C VAL A 171 -12.31 -11.18 -7.43
N ARG A 172 -12.98 -10.06 -7.76
CA ARG A 172 -14.22 -9.62 -7.09
C ARG A 172 -15.27 -10.74 -7.04
N ASP A 173 -15.51 -11.41 -8.16
CA ASP A 173 -16.56 -12.43 -8.26
C ASP A 173 -16.23 -13.68 -7.45
N SER A 174 -14.94 -13.97 -7.23
CA SER A 174 -14.47 -15.09 -6.42
C SER A 174 -14.45 -14.85 -4.90
N LEU A 175 -14.80 -13.64 -4.44
CA LEU A 175 -14.87 -13.31 -3.00
C LEU A 175 -16.18 -13.70 -2.33
N ARG A 176 -17.16 -14.15 -3.12
CA ARG A 176 -18.49 -14.58 -2.66
C ARG A 176 -18.45 -15.92 -1.95
#